data_AF-A0A349TFK8-F1
#
_entry.id   AF-A0A349TFK8-F1
#
_cell.length_a   1.000
_cell.length_b   1.000
_cell.length_c   1.000
_cell.angle_alpha   90.00
_cell.angle_beta   90.00
_cell.angle_gamma   90.00
#
_symmetry.space_group_name_H-M   'P 1'
#
loop_
_entity.id
_entity.type
_entity.pdbx_description
1 polymer ?
#
loop_
_entity_poly.entity_id
_entity_poly.type
_entity_poly.pdbx_seq_one_letter_code
_entity_poly.pdbx_strand_id
1 'polypeptide(L)'
;RNAMESAGGIARRLGGLLAARLGANSFEQPKGGAVNLAEYAGFYDPAPWDRETVVVPWAGGLAVVTASDSDPADNLTRLKPLGGDQFRVMHKSGEERDIVSFIRDSDSNITHMSRYGQFTPFKRPLD
;
A
#
# COMPACT_ATOMS: atom_id res chain seq x y z
N ARG A 1 15.82 13.01 -22.49
CA ARG A 1 14.65 12.90 -21.57
C ARG A 1 14.02 14.30 -21.53
N ASN A 2 12.87 14.50 -22.17
CA ASN A 2 12.32 15.84 -22.43
C ASN A 2 11.43 16.31 -21.27
N ALA A 3 11.65 17.54 -20.80
CA ALA A 3 10.99 18.14 -19.62
C ALA A 3 9.47 18.36 -19.76
N MET A 4 8.88 18.13 -20.95
CA MET A 4 7.43 18.21 -21.17
C MET A 4 6.72 16.85 -21.05
N GLU A 5 7.42 15.72 -21.19
CA GLU A 5 6.86 14.41 -20.81
C GLU A 5 6.71 14.27 -19.28
N SER A 6 7.37 15.14 -18.49
CA SER A 6 7.49 14.97 -17.04
C SER A 6 6.42 15.67 -16.21
N ALA A 7 5.75 16.73 -16.67
CA ALA A 7 4.74 17.42 -15.85
C ALA A 7 3.32 16.91 -16.11
N GLY A 8 2.92 16.82 -17.39
CA GLY A 8 1.57 16.37 -17.77
C GLY A 8 1.30 14.90 -17.40
N GLY A 9 2.32 14.03 -17.54
CA GLY A 9 2.22 12.62 -17.14
C GLY A 9 2.07 12.44 -15.63
N ILE A 10 2.83 13.21 -14.83
CA ILE A 10 2.71 13.19 -13.37
C ILE A 10 1.35 13.73 -12.92
N ALA A 11 0.91 14.88 -13.47
CA ALA A 11 -0.38 15.45 -13.13
C ALA A 11 -1.55 14.51 -13.44
N ARG A 12 -1.50 13.80 -14.58
CA ARG A 12 -2.52 12.79 -14.93
C ARG A 12 -2.53 11.62 -13.94
N ARG A 13 -1.35 11.09 -13.58
CA ARG A 13 -1.23 9.97 -12.62
C ARG A 13 -1.72 10.35 -11.23
N LEU A 14 -1.37 11.55 -10.75
CA LEU A 14 -1.88 12.10 -9.49
C LEU A 14 -3.40 12.30 -9.54
N GLY A 15 -3.92 12.82 -10.65
CA GLY A 15 -5.36 12.93 -10.88
C GLY A 15 -6.08 11.57 -10.84
N GLY A 16 -5.48 10.54 -11.46
CA GLY A 16 -5.98 9.17 -11.41
C GLY A 16 -6.02 8.61 -9.99
N LEU A 17 -4.95 8.78 -9.22
CA LEU A 17 -4.90 8.36 -7.82
C LEU A 17 -5.94 9.09 -6.97
N LEU A 18 -6.13 10.40 -7.18
CA LEU A 18 -7.17 11.16 -6.48
C LEU A 18 -8.58 10.67 -6.84
N ALA A 19 -8.85 10.44 -8.12
CA ALA A 19 -10.14 9.89 -8.57
C ALA A 19 -10.39 8.50 -7.97
N ALA A 20 -9.39 7.62 -8.00
CA ALA A 20 -9.45 6.30 -7.37
C ALA A 20 -9.71 6.40 -5.86
N ARG A 21 -9.11 7.38 -5.19
CA ARG A 21 -9.33 7.62 -3.76
C ARG A 21 -10.75 8.06 -3.45
N LEU A 22 -11.30 8.96 -4.26
CA LEU A 22 -12.67 9.48 -4.08
C LEU A 22 -13.72 8.41 -4.38
N GLY A 23 -13.47 7.52 -5.35
CA GLY A 23 -14.36 6.41 -5.69
C GLY A 23 -14.24 5.18 -4.78
N ALA A 24 -13.25 5.12 -3.89
CA ALA A 24 -13.00 3.94 -3.08
C ALA A 24 -13.97 3.83 -1.89
N ASN A 25 -14.73 2.72 -1.85
CA ASN A 25 -15.48 2.33 -0.66
C ASN A 25 -14.54 2.03 0.50
N SER A 26 -14.90 2.51 1.70
CA SER A 26 -14.10 2.26 2.90
C SER A 26 -14.27 0.84 3.40
N PHE A 27 -13.18 0.21 3.82
CA PHE A 27 -13.23 -1.04 4.55
C PHE A 27 -13.66 -0.77 5.99
N GLU A 28 -14.50 -1.65 6.52
CA GLU A 28 -14.86 -1.66 7.93
C GLU A 28 -13.67 -2.11 8.78
N GLN A 29 -13.59 -1.58 9.99
CA GLN A 29 -12.61 -2.03 10.97
C GLN A 29 -12.96 -3.43 11.48
N PRO A 30 -11.95 -4.27 11.76
CA PRO A 30 -12.19 -5.60 12.30
C PRO A 30 -12.80 -5.51 13.71
N LYS A 31 -13.70 -6.43 14.04
CA LYS A 31 -14.42 -6.46 15.34
C LYS A 31 -13.49 -6.62 16.55
N GLY A 32 -12.26 -7.10 16.34
CA GLY A 32 -11.25 -7.32 17.38
C GLY A 32 -10.49 -6.07 17.83
N GLY A 33 -10.78 -4.90 17.26
CA GLY A 33 -10.16 -3.63 17.64
C GLY A 33 -9.77 -2.79 16.42
N ALA A 34 -9.75 -1.47 16.60
CA ALA A 34 -9.35 -0.55 15.54
C ALA A 34 -7.85 -0.72 15.23
N VAL A 35 -7.53 -0.84 13.95
CA VAL A 35 -6.15 -0.93 13.45
C VAL A 35 -5.64 0.48 13.16
N ASN A 36 -4.54 0.86 13.79
CA ASN A 36 -3.88 2.14 13.51
C ASN A 36 -3.10 2.06 12.19
N LEU A 37 -3.77 2.35 11.08
CA LEU A 37 -3.22 2.24 9.72
C LEU A 37 -1.95 3.07 9.50
N ALA A 38 -1.74 4.14 10.27
CA ALA A 38 -0.57 4.99 10.16
C ALA A 38 0.73 4.27 10.55
N GLU A 39 0.67 3.24 11.39
CA GLU A 39 1.88 2.48 11.81
C GLU A 39 2.51 1.67 10.68
N TYR A 40 1.73 1.35 9.64
CA TYR A 40 2.18 0.59 8.47
C TYR A 40 2.54 1.49 7.29
N ALA A 41 2.39 2.81 7.45
CA ALA A 41 2.58 3.76 6.38
C ALA A 41 4.07 4.10 6.22
N GLY A 42 4.56 4.05 4.98
CA GLY A 42 5.96 4.37 4.69
C GLY A 42 6.47 3.71 3.43
N PHE A 43 7.77 3.82 3.23
CA PHE A 43 8.49 3.29 2.08
C PHE A 43 9.11 1.94 2.41
N TYR A 44 8.97 1.00 1.48
CA TYR A 44 9.45 -0.36 1.58
C TYR A 44 10.40 -0.68 0.42
N ASP A 45 11.31 -1.64 0.62
CA ASP A 45 12.29 -2.10 -0.35
C ASP A 45 11.85 -3.41 -1.03
N PRO A 46 11.31 -3.35 -2.26
CA PRO A 46 10.90 -4.54 -3.02
C PRO A 46 12.01 -5.16 -3.87
N ALA A 47 13.28 -4.83 -3.63
CA ALA A 47 14.39 -5.39 -4.40
C ALA A 47 14.40 -6.94 -4.40
N PRO A 48 14.79 -7.59 -5.51
CA PRO A 48 15.27 -6.98 -6.76
C PRO A 48 14.15 -6.62 -7.76
N TRP A 49 12.89 -6.86 -7.42
CA TRP A 49 11.76 -6.78 -8.36
C TRP A 49 11.34 -5.35 -8.68
N ASP A 50 11.54 -4.43 -7.73
CA ASP A 50 11.32 -3.01 -7.93
C ASP A 50 12.32 -2.18 -7.13
N ARG A 51 12.23 -0.85 -7.26
CA ARG A 51 13.10 0.10 -6.58
C ARG A 51 12.51 0.60 -5.28
N GLU A 52 11.22 0.85 -5.26
CA GLU A 52 10.52 1.40 -4.11
C GLU A 52 9.02 1.19 -4.21
N THR A 53 8.43 0.81 -3.09
CA THR A 53 6.99 0.71 -2.91
C THR A 53 6.61 1.55 -1.70
N VAL A 54 5.52 2.30 -1.79
CA VAL A 54 4.96 3.05 -0.67
C VAL A 54 3.65 2.42 -0.23
N VAL A 55 3.48 2.28 1.08
CA VAL A 55 2.23 1.85 1.71
C VAL A 55 1.60 3.07 2.38
N VAL A 56 0.31 3.30 2.11
CA VAL A 56 -0.43 4.47 2.62
C VAL A 56 -1.80 4.07 3.14
N PRO A 57 -2.35 4.77 4.17
CA PRO A 57 -3.74 4.61 4.56
C PRO A 57 -4.69 4.93 3.40
N TRP A 58 -5.64 4.04 3.16
CA TRP A 58 -6.55 4.13 2.02
C TRP A 58 -7.92 3.55 2.33
N ALA A 59 -8.90 4.45 2.49
CA ALA A 59 -10.33 4.12 2.63
C ALA A 59 -10.55 2.94 3.62
N GLY A 60 -10.22 3.14 4.89
CA GLY A 60 -10.39 2.14 5.95
C GLY A 60 -9.38 0.97 5.96
N GLY A 61 -8.45 0.91 4.99
CA GLY A 61 -7.35 -0.05 4.97
C GLY A 61 -6.06 0.59 4.48
N LEU A 62 -5.22 -0.17 3.76
CA LEU A 62 -4.00 0.34 3.15
C LEU A 62 -4.06 0.23 1.62
N ALA A 63 -3.22 1.00 0.95
CA ALA A 63 -2.90 0.84 -0.45
C ALA A 63 -1.39 0.71 -0.62
N VAL A 64 -0.98 -0.21 -1.49
CA VAL A 64 0.40 -0.42 -1.90
C VAL A 64 0.56 0.20 -3.29
N VAL A 65 1.43 1.19 -3.40
CA VAL A 65 1.75 1.91 -4.64
C VAL A 65 3.21 1.62 -4.99
N THR A 66 3.44 1.05 -6.16
CA THR A 66 4.78 0.71 -6.62
C THR A 66 5.25 1.71 -7.68
N ALA A 67 6.46 2.24 -7.53
CA ALA A 67 6.94 3.35 -8.33
C ALA A 67 7.12 3.03 -9.82
N SER A 68 7.39 1.77 -10.17
CA SER A 68 7.54 1.33 -11.57
C SER A 68 6.21 1.27 -12.34
N ASP A 69 5.07 1.27 -11.65
CA ASP A 69 3.78 1.06 -12.28
C ASP A 69 3.43 2.22 -13.22
N SER A 70 3.21 1.90 -14.49
CA SER A 70 2.79 2.87 -15.52
C SER A 70 1.48 3.58 -15.14
N ASP A 71 0.56 2.88 -14.49
CA ASP A 71 -0.73 3.41 -14.03
C ASP A 71 -1.05 2.95 -12.59
N PRO A 72 -0.50 3.66 -11.58
CA PRO A 72 -0.66 3.25 -10.19
C PRO A 72 -2.09 3.37 -9.67
N ALA A 73 -2.97 4.11 -10.36
CA ALA A 73 -4.38 4.21 -9.98
C ALA A 73 -5.13 2.92 -10.34
N ASP A 74 -4.83 2.34 -11.50
CA ASP A 74 -5.50 1.16 -12.01
C ASP A 74 -4.99 -0.16 -11.40
N ASN A 75 -3.70 -0.23 -11.01
CA ASN A 75 -3.14 -1.43 -10.37
C ASN A 75 -2.88 -1.28 -8.86
N LEU A 76 -3.57 -0.33 -8.23
CA LEU A 76 -3.50 -0.14 -6.79
C LEU A 76 -3.86 -1.43 -6.04
N THR A 77 -2.90 -1.97 -5.30
CA THR A 77 -3.17 -3.13 -4.43
C THR A 77 -3.75 -2.63 -3.11
N ARG A 78 -5.04 -2.88 -2.88
CA ARG A 78 -5.72 -2.53 -1.64
C ARG A 78 -5.58 -3.64 -0.61
N LEU A 79 -5.40 -3.26 0.65
CA LEU A 79 -5.25 -4.16 1.78
C LEU A 79 -6.36 -3.89 2.81
N LYS A 80 -7.24 -4.85 3.02
CA LYS A 80 -8.33 -4.81 4.01
C LYS A 80 -7.79 -5.31 5.36
N PRO A 81 -7.96 -4.56 6.46
CA PRO A 81 -7.48 -4.99 7.77
C PRO A 81 -8.25 -6.23 8.25
N LEU A 82 -7.52 -7.21 8.79
CA LEU A 82 -8.11 -8.40 9.44
C LEU A 82 -8.01 -8.33 10.97
N GLY A 83 -7.23 -7.38 11.49
CA GLY A 83 -6.90 -7.24 12.91
C GLY A 83 -5.43 -7.58 13.16
N GLY A 84 -4.85 -6.98 14.21
CA GLY A 84 -3.40 -7.02 14.41
C GLY A 84 -2.64 -6.54 13.18
N ASP A 85 -1.51 -7.18 12.88
CA ASP A 85 -0.63 -6.83 11.78
C ASP A 85 -0.95 -7.58 10.46
N GLN A 86 -2.18 -8.08 10.29
CA GLN A 86 -2.58 -8.86 9.12
C GLN A 86 -3.62 -8.15 8.26
N PHE A 87 -3.42 -8.23 6.95
CA PHE A 87 -4.28 -7.61 5.97
C PHE A 87 -4.58 -8.56 4.81
N ARG A 88 -5.83 -8.57 4.36
CA ARG A 88 -6.26 -9.28 3.16
C ARG A 88 -6.00 -8.44 1.92
N VAL A 89 -5.33 -9.01 0.93
CA VAL A 89 -5.18 -8.38 -0.39
C VAL A 89 -6.54 -8.39 -1.09
N MET A 90 -6.96 -7.24 -1.61
CA MET A 90 -8.23 -7.06 -2.30
C MET A 90 -7.98 -6.82 -3.78
N HIS A 91 -8.56 -7.64 -4.64
CA HIS A 91 -8.59 -7.37 -6.07
C HIS A 91 -9.55 -6.23 -6.38
N LYS A 92 -9.35 -5.54 -7.52
CA LYS A 92 -10.23 -4.44 -7.96
C LYS A 92 -11.69 -4.86 -8.16
N SER A 93 -11.95 -6.14 -8.44
CA SER A 93 -13.32 -6.70 -8.54
C SER A 93 -14.00 -6.89 -7.17
N GLY A 94 -13.29 -6.67 -6.07
CA GLY A 94 -13.76 -6.94 -4.70
C GLY A 94 -13.43 -8.34 -4.19
N GLU A 95 -12.83 -9.20 -5.01
CA GLU A 95 -12.40 -10.54 -4.59
C GLU A 95 -11.27 -10.45 -3.55
N GLU A 96 -11.40 -11.24 -2.48
CA GLU A 96 -10.36 -11.41 -1.48
C GLU A 96 -9.29 -12.38 -1.98
N ARG A 97 -8.01 -12.02 -1.84
CA ARG A 97 -6.87 -12.86 -2.24
C ARG A 97 -6.10 -13.36 -1.02
N ASP A 98 -4.78 -13.37 -1.11
CA ASP A 98 -3.86 -13.80 -0.06
C ASP A 98 -3.70 -12.75 1.06
N ILE A 99 -2.89 -13.08 2.07
CA ILE A 99 -2.66 -12.27 3.25
C ILE A 99 -1.26 -11.64 3.18
N VAL A 100 -1.22 -10.35 3.49
CA VAL A 100 0.00 -9.63 3.85
C VAL A 100 0.08 -9.55 5.37
N SER A 101 1.25 -9.87 5.92
CA SER A 101 1.54 -9.70 7.36
C SER A 101 2.65 -8.68 7.53
N PHE A 102 2.48 -7.71 8.42
CA PHE A 102 3.55 -6.82 8.84
C PHE A 102 4.26 -7.41 10.07
N ILE A 103 5.57 -7.29 10.08
CA ILE A 103 6.43 -7.92 11.10
C ILE A 103 7.05 -6.82 11.94
N ARG A 104 6.95 -6.97 13.26
CA ARG A 104 7.51 -6.06 14.24
C ARG A 104 8.80 -6.58 14.86
N ASP A 105 9.66 -5.67 15.28
CA ASP A 105 10.75 -5.99 16.21
C ASP A 105 10.24 -6.06 17.67
N SER A 106 11.17 -6.25 18.62
CA SER A 106 10.85 -6.29 20.05
C SER A 106 10.32 -4.97 20.60
N ASP A 107 10.61 -3.86 19.93
CA ASP A 107 10.19 -2.51 20.30
C ASP A 107 8.86 -2.13 19.63
N SER A 108 8.20 -3.11 18.98
CA SER A 108 6.94 -2.97 18.26
C SER A 108 7.02 -2.08 17.00
N ASN A 109 8.21 -1.85 16.45
CA ASN A 109 8.35 -1.11 15.19
C ASN A 109 8.20 -2.03 13.99
N ILE A 110 7.53 -1.56 12.92
CA ILE A 110 7.46 -2.32 11.67
C ILE A 110 8.86 -2.42 11.05
N THR A 111 9.30 -3.65 10.78
CA THR A 111 10.58 -3.92 10.12
C THR A 111 10.40 -4.42 8.69
N HIS A 112 9.35 -5.21 8.42
CA HIS A 112 9.12 -5.82 7.11
C HIS A 112 7.64 -6.02 6.86
N MET A 113 7.27 -6.02 5.59
CA MET A 113 6.04 -6.61 5.09
C MET A 113 6.36 -8.01 4.54
N SER A 114 5.53 -9.00 4.84
CA SER A 114 5.66 -10.37 4.35
C SER A 114 4.46 -10.79 3.51
N ARG A 115 4.72 -11.37 2.34
CA ARG A 115 3.70 -11.90 1.43
C ARG A 115 4.25 -13.14 0.73
N TYR A 116 3.54 -14.27 0.78
CA TYR A 116 4.00 -15.56 0.22
C TYR A 116 5.41 -15.97 0.70
N GLY A 117 5.79 -15.62 1.94
CA GLY A 117 7.13 -15.88 2.48
C GLY A 117 8.24 -14.98 1.93
N GLN A 118 7.93 -14.05 1.03
CA GLN A 118 8.84 -13.00 0.60
C GLN A 118 8.76 -11.82 1.58
N PHE A 119 9.91 -11.27 1.94
CA PHE A 119 10.00 -10.10 2.81
C PHE A 119 10.35 -8.86 2.02
N THR A 120 9.66 -7.78 2.34
CA THR A 120 9.89 -6.43 1.80
C THR A 120 10.24 -5.54 2.99
N PRO A 121 11.53 -5.19 3.19
CA PRO A 121 11.96 -4.37 4.32
C PRO A 121 11.31 -3.00 4.35
N PHE A 122 10.98 -2.52 5.55
CA PHE A 122 10.61 -1.12 5.80
C PHE A 122 11.86 -0.26 5.76
N LYS A 123 11.83 0.84 5.01
CA LYS A 123 12.97 1.74 4.82
C LYS A 123 12.86 2.98 5.69
N ARG A 124 11.70 3.65 5.64
CA ARG A 124 11.45 4.93 6.32
C ARG A 124 9.96 5.26 6.32
N PRO A 125 9.50 6.08 7.29
CA PRO A 125 8.13 6.59 7.31
C PRO A 125 7.87 7.59 6.15
N LEU A 126 6.63 8.08 6.03
CA LEU A 126 6.19 9.00 4.97
C LEU A 126 6.73 10.44 5.09
N ASP A 127 7.36 10.75 6.22
CA ASP A 127 7.89 12.04 6.64
C ASP A 127 8.85 12.71 5.64
#